data_AF-A0A2W6IU63-F1
#
_entry.id   AF-A0A2W6IU63-F1
#
_cell.length_a   1.000
_cell.length_b   1.000
_cell.length_c   1.000
_cell.angle_alpha   90.00
_cell.angle_beta   90.00
_cell.angle_gamma   90.00
#
_symmetry.space_group_name_H-M   'P 1'
#
loop_
_entity.id
_entity.type
_entity.pdbx_description
1 polymer ?
#
loop_
_entity_poly.entity_id
_entity_poly.type
_entity_poly.pdbx_seq_one_letter_code
_entity_poly.pdbx_strand_id
1 'polypeptide(L)'
;MIQFCVHDQDGLKRFKQTLSSIANDEGMQFFDGSAELDRQLAKAKVDMKRPVVYVGVKREDGSGLEAGNLGLDRFEIAIGFSEGKMPAEARSFSFRVERALAERWNVHAIPPDKGAAPTACRAGSDPR
;
A
#
# COMPACT_ATOMS: atom_id res chain seq x y z
N MET A 1 -2.25 -3.09 10.37
CA MET A 1 -2.30 -3.26 8.90
C MET A 1 -3.65 -2.79 8.42
N ILE A 2 -3.71 -2.26 7.20
CA ILE A 2 -4.97 -1.88 6.56
C ILE A 2 -5.03 -2.42 5.14
N GLN A 3 -6.24 -2.51 4.57
CA GLN A 3 -6.47 -2.86 3.17
C GLN A 3 -7.60 -2.03 2.57
N PHE A 4 -7.53 -1.81 1.26
CA PHE A 4 -8.56 -1.09 0.50
C PHE A 4 -8.42 -1.35 -1.01
N CYS A 5 -9.45 -0.96 -1.75
CA CYS A 5 -9.49 -1.04 -3.20
C CYS A 5 -9.18 0.31 -3.84
N VAL A 6 -8.26 0.33 -4.81
CA VAL A 6 -8.00 1.50 -5.67
C VAL A 6 -8.79 1.46 -6.98
N HIS A 7 -9.50 0.36 -7.24
CA HIS A 7 -10.46 0.09 -8.34
C HIS A 7 -9.90 0.07 -9.78
N ASP A 8 -8.93 0.90 -10.12
CA ASP A 8 -8.37 1.00 -11.47
C ASP A 8 -6.92 1.52 -11.49
N GLN A 9 -6.36 1.69 -12.69
CA GLN A 9 -4.99 2.18 -12.89
C GLN A 9 -4.81 3.64 -12.46
N ASP A 10 -5.82 4.48 -12.66
CA ASP A 10 -5.75 5.88 -12.22
C ASP A 10 -5.81 5.97 -10.70
N GLY A 11 -6.57 5.09 -10.05
CA GLY A 11 -6.61 4.92 -8.60
C GLY A 11 -5.26 4.48 -8.06
N LEU A 12 -4.58 3.54 -8.74
CA LEU A 12 -3.21 3.15 -8.38
C LEU A 12 -2.23 4.33 -8.54
N LYS A 13 -2.32 5.09 -9.63
CA LYS A 13 -1.49 6.29 -9.85
C LYS A 13 -1.72 7.32 -8.75
N ARG A 14 -2.98 7.61 -8.42
CA ARG A 14 -3.37 8.51 -7.32
C ARG A 14 -2.85 8.01 -5.98
N PHE A 15 -2.94 6.72 -5.71
CA PHE A 15 -2.40 6.11 -4.49
C PHE A 15 -0.89 6.36 -4.35
N LYS A 16 -0.11 6.11 -5.41
CA LYS A 16 1.33 6.39 -5.41
C LYS A 16 1.63 7.87 -5.18
N GLN A 17 0.86 8.76 -5.80
CA GLN A 17 0.99 10.21 -5.60
C GLN A 17 0.66 10.61 -4.15
N THR A 18 -0.39 10.04 -3.55
CA THR A 18 -0.75 10.28 -2.15
C THR A 18 0.39 9.86 -1.21
N LEU A 19 0.95 8.65 -1.41
CA LEU A 19 2.10 8.21 -0.59
C LEU A 19 3.33 9.09 -0.79
N SER A 20 3.61 9.53 -2.01
CA SER A 20 4.71 10.45 -2.28
C SER A 20 4.51 11.80 -1.60
N SER A 21 3.26 12.31 -1.54
CA SER A 21 2.94 13.56 -0.83
C SER A 21 3.13 13.38 0.67
N ILE A 22 2.58 12.31 1.26
CA ILE A 22 2.76 12.01 2.69
C ILE A 22 4.23 11.89 3.03
N ALA A 23 5.03 11.21 2.20
CA ALA A 23 6.46 11.10 2.42
C ALA A 23 7.13 12.47 2.49
N ASN A 24 6.80 13.37 1.55
CA ASN A 24 7.34 14.73 1.54
C ASN A 24 6.93 15.52 2.79
N ASP A 25 5.65 15.46 3.16
CA ASP A 25 5.10 16.20 4.32
C ASP A 25 5.70 15.72 5.65
N GLU A 26 6.08 14.45 5.74
CA GLU A 26 6.67 13.82 6.94
C GLU A 26 8.21 13.80 6.92
N GLY A 27 8.85 14.37 5.89
CA GLY A 27 10.31 14.34 5.72
C GLY A 27 10.88 12.93 5.53
N MET A 28 10.11 12.04 4.90
CA MET A 28 10.44 10.64 4.65
C MET A 28 10.74 10.38 3.16
N GLN A 29 11.26 9.19 2.86
CA GLN A 29 11.57 8.78 1.49
C GLN A 29 10.47 7.88 0.94
N PHE A 30 9.88 8.27 -0.19
CA PHE A 30 9.05 7.40 -1.00
C PHE A 30 9.89 6.49 -1.89
N PHE A 31 9.45 5.25 -2.11
CA PHE A 31 10.02 4.36 -3.11
C PHE A 31 8.93 3.59 -3.88
N ASP A 32 9.24 3.27 -5.13
CA ASP A 32 8.46 2.34 -5.96
C ASP A 32 9.35 1.19 -6.44
N GLY A 33 9.21 0.05 -5.77
CA GLY A 33 9.94 -1.18 -6.06
C GLY A 33 9.19 -2.13 -6.99
N SER A 34 8.02 -1.74 -7.51
CA SER A 34 7.11 -2.64 -8.24
C SER A 34 7.79 -3.35 -9.41
N ALA A 35 8.55 -2.60 -10.22
CA ALA A 35 9.23 -3.16 -11.40
C ALA A 35 10.41 -4.08 -11.03
N GLU A 36 11.09 -3.83 -9.91
CA GLU A 36 12.16 -4.70 -9.45
C GLU A 36 11.59 -5.98 -8.85
N LEU A 37 10.54 -5.89 -8.04
CA LEU A 37 9.86 -7.05 -7.49
C LEU A 37 9.29 -7.95 -8.59
N ASP A 38 8.67 -7.36 -9.62
CA ASP A 38 8.17 -8.11 -10.79
C ASP A 38 9.29 -8.93 -11.46
N ARG A 39 10.46 -8.32 -11.70
CA ARG A 39 11.64 -9.02 -12.23
C ARG A 39 12.12 -10.15 -11.31
N GLN A 40 12.12 -9.94 -10.00
CA GLN A 40 12.55 -10.95 -9.03
C GLN A 40 11.60 -12.14 -8.99
N LEU A 41 10.28 -11.89 -9.05
CA LEU A 41 9.27 -12.94 -9.11
C LEU A 41 9.37 -13.75 -10.41
N ALA A 42 9.57 -13.08 -11.55
CA ALA A 42 9.82 -13.76 -12.83
C ALA A 42 11.06 -14.66 -12.78
N LYS A 43 12.17 -14.20 -12.18
CA LYS A 43 13.39 -15.01 -11.97
C LYS A 43 13.12 -16.21 -11.05
N ALA A 44 12.29 -16.03 -10.04
CA ALA A 44 11.85 -17.10 -9.13
C ALA A 44 10.80 -18.04 -9.74
N LYS A 45 10.42 -17.84 -11.02
CA LYS A 45 9.37 -18.59 -11.72
C LYS A 45 8.00 -18.50 -11.04
N VAL A 46 7.76 -17.40 -10.34
CA VAL A 46 6.43 -17.06 -9.80
C VAL A 46 5.68 -16.28 -10.89
N ASP A 47 4.74 -16.95 -11.54
CA ASP A 47 3.92 -16.35 -12.59
C ASP A 47 2.84 -15.44 -12.00
N MET A 48 3.12 -14.13 -12.01
CA MET A 48 2.15 -13.12 -11.65
C MET A 48 1.30 -12.76 -12.87
N LYS A 49 0.06 -13.26 -12.89
CA LYS A 49 -0.93 -12.95 -13.95
C LYS A 49 -1.39 -11.48 -13.98
N ARG A 50 -0.80 -10.61 -13.16
CA ARG A 50 -1.21 -9.22 -12.95
C ARG A 50 -0.01 -8.37 -12.54
N PRO A 51 -0.02 -7.06 -12.87
CA PRO A 51 1.01 -6.14 -12.40
C PRO A 51 1.14 -6.16 -10.88
N VAL A 52 2.36 -6.31 -10.41
CA VAL A 52 2.70 -6.26 -8.99
C VAL A 52 2.79 -4.81 -8.55
N VAL A 53 2.28 -4.54 -7.35
CA VAL A 53 2.46 -3.26 -6.66
C VAL A 53 3.36 -3.52 -5.47
N TYR A 54 4.43 -2.73 -5.38
CA TYR A 54 5.27 -2.66 -4.20
C TYR A 54 5.84 -1.26 -4.06
N VAL A 55 5.29 -0.50 -3.13
CA VAL A 55 5.65 0.89 -2.85
C VAL A 55 5.72 1.12 -1.36
N GLY A 56 6.42 2.14 -0.92
CA GLY A 56 6.48 2.43 0.51
C GLY A 56 7.00 3.82 0.82
N VAL A 57 6.91 4.14 2.10
CA VAL A 57 7.44 5.36 2.69
C VAL A 57 8.31 4.93 3.86
N LYS A 58 9.56 5.35 3.90
CA LYS A 58 10.52 4.96 4.94
C LYS A 58 11.25 6.15 5.54
N ARG A 59 11.52 6.06 6.83
CA ARG A 59 12.41 6.95 7.58
C ARG A 59 13.69 6.20 7.95
N GLU A 60 14.77 6.95 8.20
CA GLU A 60 16.08 6.39 8.58
C GLU A 60 16.06 5.58 9.89
N ASP A 61 15.10 5.85 10.77
CA ASP A 61 14.91 5.11 12.02
C ASP A 61 14.24 3.74 11.82
N GLY A 62 13.91 3.37 10.58
CA GLY A 62 13.23 2.13 10.22
C GLY A 62 11.71 2.17 10.36
N SER A 63 11.14 3.32 10.75
CA SER A 63 9.68 3.50 10.75
C SER A 63 9.17 3.82 9.35
N GLY A 64 7.90 3.49 9.10
CA GLY A 64 7.29 3.76 7.82
C GLY A 64 6.15 2.80 7.48
N LEU A 65 5.94 2.63 6.18
CA LEU A 65 4.97 1.70 5.63
C LEU A 65 5.47 1.07 4.34
N GLU A 66 4.97 -0.13 4.10
CA GLU A 66 5.08 -0.82 2.82
C GLU A 66 3.69 -1.24 2.36
N ALA A 67 3.44 -1.07 1.07
CA ALA A 67 2.16 -1.33 0.45
C ALA A 67 2.32 -2.21 -0.78
N GLY A 68 1.41 -3.17 -0.95
CA GLY A 68 1.45 -4.03 -2.12
C GLY A 68 0.20 -4.88 -2.30
N ASN A 69 0.21 -5.65 -3.39
CA ASN A 69 -0.92 -6.51 -3.81
C ASN A 69 -0.54 -8.00 -3.92
N LEU A 70 0.59 -8.42 -3.34
CA LEU A 70 0.95 -9.84 -3.31
C LEU A 70 -0.10 -10.63 -2.53
N GLY A 71 -0.69 -11.65 -3.18
CA GLY A 71 -1.79 -12.43 -2.61
C GLY A 71 -3.18 -11.78 -2.72
N LEU A 72 -3.28 -10.57 -3.28
CA LEU A 72 -4.54 -9.80 -3.41
C LEU A 72 -4.94 -9.60 -4.87
N ASP A 73 -6.12 -9.05 -5.12
CA ASP A 73 -6.53 -8.69 -6.49
C ASP A 73 -5.70 -7.51 -7.05
N ARG A 74 -5.72 -7.30 -8.37
CA ARG A 74 -4.91 -6.33 -9.12
C ARG A 74 -4.97 -4.91 -8.53
N PHE A 75 -6.16 -4.49 -8.11
CA PHE A 75 -6.42 -3.14 -7.60
C PHE A 75 -6.72 -3.13 -6.10
N GLU A 76 -6.29 -4.17 -5.40
CA GLU A 76 -6.42 -4.27 -3.96
C GLU A 76 -5.04 -4.08 -3.34
N ILE A 77 -4.98 -3.22 -2.33
CA ILE A 77 -3.73 -2.83 -1.68
C ILE A 77 -3.85 -3.18 -0.20
N ALA A 78 -2.84 -3.85 0.34
CA ALA A 78 -2.60 -3.92 1.76
C ALA A 78 -1.42 -3.03 2.14
N ILE A 79 -1.50 -2.42 3.32
CA ILE A 79 -0.42 -1.63 3.92
C ILE A 79 -0.02 -2.24 5.25
N GLY A 80 1.26 -2.55 5.35
CA GLY A 80 1.97 -2.84 6.59
C GLY A 80 2.67 -1.60 7.11
N PHE A 81 2.64 -1.40 8.43
CA PHE A 81 3.36 -0.32 9.11
C PHE A 81 4.52 -0.93 9.90
N SER A 82 5.65 -0.23 9.90
CA SER A 82 6.84 -0.61 10.66
C SER A 82 7.11 0.46 11.73
N GLU A 83 7.38 0.02 12.95
CA GLU A 83 7.56 0.92 14.09
C GLU A 83 8.97 1.54 14.19
N GLY A 84 9.96 0.90 13.58
CA GLY A 84 11.36 1.32 13.67
C GLY A 84 11.84 1.46 15.11
N LYS A 85 12.68 2.47 15.37
CA LYS A 85 13.21 2.77 16.71
C LYS A 85 12.28 3.67 17.54
N MET A 86 11.21 4.22 16.97
CA MET A 86 10.35 5.23 17.59
C MET A 86 8.86 4.83 17.54
N PRO A 87 8.41 3.85 18.35
CA PRO A 87 7.06 3.28 18.23
C PRO A 87 5.90 4.29 18.41
N ALA A 88 6.05 5.25 19.33
CA ALA A 88 5.02 6.26 19.57
C ALA A 88 4.82 7.20 18.37
N GLU A 89 5.91 7.58 17.70
CA GLU A 89 5.88 8.37 16.48
C GLU A 89 5.32 7.56 15.31
N ALA A 90 5.76 6.31 15.16
CA ALA A 90 5.28 5.42 14.12
C ALA A 90 3.77 5.15 14.22
N ARG A 91 3.25 4.98 15.43
CA ARG A 91 1.80 4.86 15.66
C ARG A 91 1.05 6.15 15.30
N SER A 92 1.61 7.31 15.63
CA SER A 92 1.02 8.59 15.26
C SER A 92 1.02 8.79 13.74
N PHE A 93 2.09 8.36 13.07
CA PHE A 93 2.22 8.34 11.62
C PHE A 93 1.19 7.40 10.97
N SER A 94 1.03 6.17 11.48
CA SER A 94 0.06 5.21 10.93
C SER A 94 -1.37 5.76 10.98
N PHE A 95 -1.77 6.39 12.09
CA PHE A 95 -3.09 7.03 12.18
C PHE A 95 -3.28 8.17 11.18
N ARG A 96 -2.24 8.98 10.92
CA ARG A 96 -2.31 10.07 9.93
C ARG A 96 -2.45 9.53 8.51
N VAL A 97 -1.68 8.49 8.17
CA VAL A 97 -1.78 7.80 6.88
C VAL A 97 -3.17 7.20 6.70
N GLU A 98 -3.65 6.45 7.69
CA GLU A 98 -4.99 5.83 7.64
C GLU A 98 -6.07 6.89 7.38
N ARG A 99 -6.02 8.01 8.09
CA ARG A 99 -6.96 9.11 7.91
C ARG A 99 -6.88 9.72 6.51
N ALA A 100 -5.68 10.00 6.00
CA ALA A 100 -5.48 10.58 4.67
C ALA A 100 -5.96 9.65 3.54
N LEU A 101 -5.78 8.34 3.71
CA LEU A 101 -6.28 7.34 2.75
C LEU A 101 -7.81 7.22 2.83
N ALA A 102 -8.38 7.27 4.03
CA ALA A 102 -9.82 7.18 4.25
C ALA A 102 -10.63 8.34 3.65
N GLU A 103 -9.98 9.47 3.31
CA GLU A 103 -10.62 10.58 2.58
C GLU A 103 -11.05 10.19 1.16
N ARG A 104 -10.47 9.12 0.59
CA ARG A 104 -10.68 8.73 -0.82
C ARG A 104 -11.06 7.28 -1.01
N TRP A 105 -10.58 6.39 -0.14
CA TRP A 105 -10.78 4.96 -0.25
C TRP A 105 -11.51 4.42 0.97
N ASN A 106 -12.26 3.35 0.78
CA ASN A 106 -12.85 2.61 1.89
C ASN A 106 -11.77 1.77 2.57
N VAL A 107 -11.16 2.32 3.62
CA VAL A 107 -10.05 1.69 4.34
C VAL A 107 -10.59 0.74 5.40
N HIS A 108 -10.09 -0.50 5.38
CA HIS A 108 -10.42 -1.54 6.35
C HIS A 108 -9.21 -1.90 7.20
N ALA A 109 -9.38 -1.91 8.51
CA ALA A 109 -8.36 -2.45 9.41
C ALA A 109 -8.31 -3.98 9.30
N ILE A 110 -7.09 -4.53 9.21
CA ILE A 110 -6.85 -5.97 9.27
C ILE A 110 -6.52 -6.34 10.72
N PRO A 111 -7.17 -7.37 11.30
CA PRO A 111 -6.85 -7.85 12.65
C PRO A 111 -5.37 -8.22 12.83
N PRO A 112 -4.79 -8.03 14.03
CA PRO A 112 -3.35 -8.16 14.28
C PRO A 112 -2.77 -9.58 14.14
N ASP A 113 -3.61 -10.58 13.90
CA ASP A 113 -3.28 -12.00 13.70
C ASP A 113 -3.62 -12.51 12.29
N LYS A 114 -4.01 -11.60 11.39
CA LYS A 114 -4.46 -11.95 10.03
C LYS A 114 -3.64 -11.25 8.97
N GLY A 115 -3.47 -11.94 7.85
CA GLY A 115 -3.03 -11.33 6.60
C GLY A 115 -4.20 -10.63 5.90
N ALA A 116 -3.85 -9.73 4.97
CA ALA A 116 -4.82 -9.24 3.99
C ALA A 116 -5.34 -10.41 3.15
N ALA A 117 -6.62 -10.39 2.80
CA ALA A 117 -7.25 -11.42 1.99
C ALA A 117 -8.14 -10.77 0.94
N PRO A 118 -8.27 -11.37 -0.27
CA PRO A 118 -9.07 -10.78 -1.33
C PRO A 118 -10.49 -10.47 -0.91
N THR A 119 -10.91 -9.22 -1.05
CA THR A 119 -12.25 -8.74 -0.63
C THR A 119 -13.25 -8.60 -1.79
N ALA A 120 -12.87 -9.02 -3.00
CA ALA A 120 -13.61 -8.79 -4.25
C ALA A 120 -13.83 -7.28 -4.50
N CYS A 121 -12.73 -6.57 -4.78
CA CYS A 121 -12.79 -5.19 -5.25
C CYS A 121 -13.68 -5.12 -6.49
N ARG A 122 -14.89 -4.56 -6.35
CA ARG A 122 -15.72 -4.26 -7.50
C ARG A 122 -14.95 -3.24 -8.32
N ALA A 123 -14.45 -3.65 -9.49
CA ALA A 123 -14.06 -2.71 -10.53
C ALA A 123 -15.27 -1.81 -10.74
N GLY A 124 -15.10 -0.49 -10.65
CA GLY A 124 -16.21 0.44 -10.76
C GLY A 124 -17.04 0.08 -11.98
N SER A 125 -18.29 -0.30 -11.75
CA SER A 125 -19.30 -0.36 -12.80
C SER A 125 -19.39 1.04 -13.36
N ASP A 126 -18.87 1.19 -14.58
CA ASP A 126 -19.03 2.35 -15.45
C ASP A 126 -20.51 2.76 -15.45
N PRO A 127 -20.89 3.93 -14.91
CA PRO A 127 -22.26 4.42 -15.03
C PRO A 127 -22.41 4.91 -16.47
N ARG A 128 -22.92 4.02 -17.34
CA ARG A 128 -23.51 4.44 -18.61
C ARG A 128 -24.79 5.21 -18.36
#